data_AF-A0A929H2L3-F1
#
_entry.id   AF-A0A929H2L3-F1
#
_cell.length_a   1.000
_cell.length_b   1.000
_cell.length_c   1.000
_cell.angle_alpha   90.00
_cell.angle_beta   90.00
_cell.angle_gamma   90.00
#
_symmetry.space_group_name_H-M   'P 1'
#
loop_
_entity.id
_entity.type
_entity.pdbx_description
1 polymer ?
#
loop_
_entity_poly.entity_id
_entity_poly.type
_entity_poly.pdbx_seq_one_letter_code
_entity_poly.pdbx_strand_id
1 'polypeptide(L)'
;MYKTLGVSNASLAFWTSILYLPWVIKPFWSPFVDIYATKRKWIVWMQLALALAFFGVSFALHLPWWFPVTLMFLWVMAFVSSTHDIAADGFYMLALDEHTQAFFTGIRATFYRLAMIAGLGLLVIITGLILDNTGLDTLKVNIRAVPQSQITDTVHKEDIEIVEEDGKPVILVFPEEVKVPLYNEDDADPCDSTVIFFTLSAPPEDDEVVKMTFGQKKGSKDIYLASSGLFEFNKNNWNVPRKAIIKVKPNLKETTEARFDAKAGDVPFSWSVSIAFLGILFLLLSLYHKYILPSPESDNRENKKQEGSYFHVFATFFKKEGIIPSVFFLLLYRFSESQLTKMASPFLLDSSENGGLALSLTEKGFAYGTVGLIALMVGGILGGIVASRNGLKKWIWWMAVSINVPNVVYIFMSYVLPDNLIVVNACIAIEQFGYGFGFTGYMLYMLYIAGQGEYKTAHFAIATGFMALGMMIPGMISGAIQEFLGYHHFFIYVIICTIPSFAALWFIKIDPGFGVKKSKEQRA
;
A
#
# COMPACT_ATOMS: atom_id res chain seq x y z
N MET A 1 1.79 -7.36 3.76
CA MET A 1 1.16 -8.46 4.52
C MET A 1 0.44 -9.43 3.59
N TYR A 2 -0.75 -9.13 3.06
CA TYR A 2 -1.49 -10.14 2.29
C TYR A 2 -0.77 -10.67 1.05
N LYS A 3 -0.10 -9.78 0.31
CA LYS A 3 0.69 -10.21 -0.84
C LYS A 3 1.82 -11.18 -0.46
N THR A 4 2.52 -10.90 0.64
CA THR A 4 3.63 -11.75 1.12
C THR A 4 3.13 -13.08 1.71
N LEU A 5 1.84 -13.16 2.09
CA LEU A 5 1.18 -14.39 2.54
C LEU A 5 0.58 -15.21 1.37
N GLY A 6 0.75 -14.74 0.12
CA GLY A 6 0.29 -15.44 -1.08
C GLY A 6 -1.17 -15.18 -1.49
N VAL A 7 -1.82 -14.14 -0.97
CA VAL A 7 -3.17 -13.76 -1.39
C VAL A 7 -3.13 -13.18 -2.81
N SER A 8 -4.09 -13.58 -3.66
CA SER A 8 -4.22 -13.07 -5.04
C SER A 8 -4.46 -11.56 -5.07
N ASN A 9 -4.08 -10.91 -6.17
CA ASN A 9 -4.18 -9.47 -6.33
C ASN A 9 -5.65 -9.03 -6.38
N ALA A 10 -6.54 -9.81 -7.00
CA ALA A 10 -7.99 -9.58 -7.02
C ALA A 10 -8.59 -9.60 -5.61
N SER A 11 -8.29 -10.64 -4.83
CA SER A 11 -8.78 -10.76 -3.45
C SER A 11 -8.23 -9.64 -2.56
N LEU A 12 -6.94 -9.34 -2.68
CA LEU A 12 -6.30 -8.25 -1.95
C LEU A 12 -6.96 -6.90 -2.27
N ALA A 13 -7.14 -6.58 -3.54
CA ALA A 13 -7.74 -5.32 -3.98
C ALA A 13 -9.17 -5.17 -3.48
N PHE A 14 -10.00 -6.21 -3.64
CA PHE A 14 -11.39 -6.21 -3.22
C PHE A 14 -11.53 -6.00 -1.70
N TRP A 15 -10.93 -6.88 -0.90
CA TRP A 15 -11.12 -6.88 0.55
C TRP A 15 -10.48 -5.68 1.24
N THR A 16 -9.28 -5.27 0.83
CA THR A 16 -8.63 -4.08 1.43
C THR A 16 -9.31 -2.77 1.01
N SER A 17 -10.06 -2.76 -0.09
CA SER A 17 -10.86 -1.60 -0.47
C SER A 17 -12.13 -1.50 0.36
N ILE A 18 -12.77 -2.62 0.70
CA ILE A 18 -13.91 -2.64 1.63
C ILE A 18 -13.57 -2.05 3.00
N LEU A 19 -12.30 -2.10 3.43
CA LEU A 19 -11.86 -1.43 4.66
C LEU A 19 -12.01 0.10 4.64
N TYR A 20 -12.25 0.72 3.48
CA TYR A 20 -12.63 2.13 3.37
C TYR A 20 -14.11 2.38 3.71
N LEU A 21 -14.95 1.34 3.74
CA LEU A 21 -16.38 1.49 3.96
C LEU A 21 -16.68 2.28 5.24
N PRO A 22 -16.05 2.02 6.41
CA PRO A 22 -16.27 2.85 7.58
C PRO A 22 -16.01 4.34 7.33
N TRP A 23 -15.00 4.70 6.56
CA TRP A 23 -14.74 6.11 6.21
C TRP A 23 -15.80 6.72 5.28
N VAL A 24 -16.43 5.90 4.43
CA VAL A 24 -17.55 6.33 3.56
C VAL A 24 -18.78 6.64 4.41
N ILE A 25 -19.13 5.74 5.32
CA ILE A 25 -20.36 5.83 6.12
C ILE A 25 -20.17 6.60 7.43
N LYS A 26 -18.94 7.05 7.77
CA LYS A 26 -18.65 7.81 9.00
C LYS A 26 -19.59 8.98 9.31
N PRO A 27 -20.10 9.75 8.31
CA PRO A 27 -21.02 10.83 8.60
C PRO A 27 -22.29 10.35 9.33
N PHE A 28 -22.75 9.11 9.09
CA PHE A 28 -23.99 8.59 9.67
C PHE A 28 -23.91 8.35 11.18
N TRP A 29 -22.73 8.07 11.75
CA TRP A 29 -22.59 7.87 13.20
C TRP A 29 -21.79 8.93 13.95
N SER A 30 -21.22 9.92 13.25
CA SER A 30 -20.55 11.03 13.92
C SER A 30 -21.42 11.71 14.99
N PRO A 31 -22.75 11.90 14.82
CA PRO A 31 -23.59 12.49 15.86
C PRO A 31 -23.70 11.63 17.12
N PHE A 32 -23.67 10.30 16.98
CA PHE A 32 -23.71 9.40 18.14
C PHE A 32 -22.44 9.54 18.99
N VAL A 33 -21.28 9.75 18.36
CA VAL A 33 -20.03 10.02 19.07
C VAL A 33 -20.16 11.30 19.89
N ASP A 34 -20.81 12.33 19.35
CA ASP A 34 -21.06 13.57 20.08
C ASP A 34 -21.98 13.35 21.29
N ILE A 35 -23.09 12.64 21.11
CA ILE A 35 -24.15 12.51 22.13
C ILE A 35 -23.77 11.56 23.28
N TYR A 36 -23.20 10.39 22.97
CA TYR A 36 -23.14 9.29 23.94
C TYR A 36 -22.05 9.43 25.01
N ALA A 37 -20.91 10.04 24.72
CA ALA A 37 -19.83 10.18 25.70
C ALA A 37 -19.00 11.44 25.48
N THR A 38 -18.09 11.71 26.41
CA THR A 38 -17.11 12.79 26.27
C THR A 38 -16.06 12.40 25.24
N LYS A 39 -15.53 13.38 24.51
CA LYS A 39 -14.50 13.20 23.50
C LYS A 39 -13.27 12.51 24.08
N ARG A 40 -12.88 12.90 25.31
CA ARG A 40 -11.82 12.25 26.08
C ARG A 40 -12.06 10.74 26.28
N LYS A 41 -13.27 10.34 26.68
CA LYS A 41 -13.60 8.92 26.88
C LYS A 41 -13.56 8.17 25.56
N TRP A 42 -14.10 8.74 24.49
CA TRP A 42 -14.01 8.13 23.16
C TRP A 42 -12.57 7.94 22.70
N ILE A 43 -11.69 8.94 22.83
CA ILE A 43 -10.27 8.83 22.45
C ILE A 43 -9.62 7.63 23.16
N VAL A 44 -9.73 7.55 24.49
CA VAL A 44 -9.09 6.49 25.28
C VAL A 44 -9.66 5.11 24.94
N TRP A 45 -11.00 4.96 24.89
CA TRP A 45 -11.62 3.68 24.58
C TRP A 45 -11.34 3.21 23.16
N MET A 46 -11.32 4.12 22.19
CA MET A 46 -10.97 3.77 20.82
C MET A 46 -9.49 3.39 20.70
N GLN A 47 -8.57 4.06 21.40
CA GLN A 47 -7.14 3.65 21.43
C GLN A 47 -6.96 2.26 22.03
N LEU A 48 -7.67 1.93 23.12
CA LEU A 48 -7.66 0.58 23.68
C LEU A 48 -8.25 -0.45 22.72
N ALA A 49 -9.36 -0.13 22.05
CA ALA A 49 -9.96 -1.01 21.06
C ALA A 49 -9.05 -1.22 19.83
N LEU A 50 -8.32 -0.18 19.39
CA LEU A 50 -7.28 -0.32 18.34
C LEU A 50 -6.16 -1.25 18.80
N ALA A 51 -5.68 -1.11 20.04
CA ALA A 51 -4.65 -1.98 20.60
C ALA A 51 -5.10 -3.46 20.57
N LEU A 52 -6.32 -3.74 21.04
CA LEU A 52 -6.90 -5.07 21.01
C LEU A 52 -7.08 -5.60 19.58
N ALA A 53 -7.49 -4.75 18.63
CA ALA A 53 -7.62 -5.15 17.23
C ALA A 53 -6.25 -5.49 16.61
N PHE A 54 -5.20 -4.73 16.91
CA PHE A 54 -3.83 -5.06 16.47
C PHE A 54 -3.35 -6.39 17.04
N PHE A 55 -3.52 -6.64 18.34
CA PHE A 55 -3.21 -7.95 18.92
C PHE A 55 -4.06 -9.07 18.31
N GLY A 56 -5.33 -8.79 18.01
CA GLY A 56 -6.22 -9.70 17.30
C GLY A 56 -5.68 -10.10 15.92
N VAL A 57 -5.19 -9.14 15.14
CA VAL A 57 -4.54 -9.42 13.84
C VAL A 57 -3.26 -10.24 14.02
N SER A 58 -2.41 -9.88 14.98
CA SER A 58 -1.16 -10.59 15.28
C SER A 58 -1.38 -12.06 15.64
N PHE A 59 -2.36 -12.34 16.51
CA PHE A 59 -2.73 -13.72 16.85
C PHE A 59 -3.39 -14.44 15.68
N ALA A 60 -4.30 -13.76 14.96
CA ALA A 60 -5.05 -14.35 13.86
C ALA A 60 -4.17 -14.85 12.71
N LEU A 61 -2.96 -14.29 12.51
CA LEU A 61 -2.02 -14.73 11.49
C LEU A 61 -1.54 -16.18 11.66
N HIS A 62 -1.65 -16.76 12.86
CA HIS A 62 -1.24 -18.13 13.16
C HIS A 62 -2.40 -19.14 13.12
N LEU A 63 -3.62 -18.70 12.78
CA LEU A 63 -4.80 -19.56 12.72
C LEU A 63 -4.97 -20.16 11.32
N PRO A 64 -5.61 -21.34 11.16
CA PRO A 64 -5.89 -21.91 9.84
C PRO A 64 -6.77 -20.99 8.97
N TRP A 65 -7.65 -20.21 9.60
CA TRP A 65 -8.57 -19.25 8.95
C TRP A 65 -8.02 -17.82 9.02
N TRP A 66 -6.70 -17.66 8.99
CA TRP A 66 -6.03 -16.36 9.20
C TRP A 66 -6.55 -15.25 8.29
N PHE A 67 -6.87 -15.55 7.02
CA PHE A 67 -7.27 -14.53 6.05
C PHE A 67 -8.59 -13.83 6.42
N PRO A 68 -9.74 -14.52 6.56
CA PRO A 68 -10.99 -13.87 6.97
C PRO A 68 -10.95 -13.31 8.39
N VAL A 69 -10.24 -13.96 9.34
CA VAL A 69 -10.17 -13.48 10.72
C VAL A 69 -9.35 -12.20 10.83
N THR A 70 -8.21 -12.09 10.12
CA THR A 70 -7.45 -10.83 10.08
C THR A 70 -8.24 -9.70 9.42
N LEU A 71 -9.00 -9.99 8.35
CA LEU A 71 -9.90 -8.99 7.73
C LEU A 71 -10.98 -8.49 8.68
N MET A 72 -11.58 -9.38 9.48
CA MET A 72 -12.57 -8.99 10.49
C MET A 72 -11.96 -8.00 11.49
N PHE A 73 -10.77 -8.29 12.04
CA PHE A 73 -10.09 -7.38 12.96
C PHE A 73 -9.68 -6.06 12.30
N LEU A 74 -9.20 -6.09 11.05
CA LEU A 74 -8.89 -4.87 10.29
C LEU A 74 -10.14 -4.03 9.99
N TRP A 75 -11.29 -4.65 9.78
CA TRP A 75 -12.57 -3.95 9.59
C TRP A 75 -13.02 -3.26 10.88
N VAL A 76 -12.95 -3.98 12.01
CA VAL A 76 -13.18 -3.39 13.34
C VAL A 76 -12.22 -2.24 13.58
N MET A 77 -10.94 -2.40 13.25
CA MET A 77 -9.92 -1.36 13.37
C MET A 77 -10.26 -0.12 12.52
N ALA A 78 -10.74 -0.28 11.29
CA ALA A 78 -11.16 0.84 10.45
C ALA A 78 -12.36 1.60 11.04
N PHE A 79 -13.33 0.87 11.62
CA PHE A 79 -14.48 1.47 12.31
C PHE A 79 -14.07 2.23 13.59
N VAL A 80 -13.21 1.62 14.40
CA VAL A 80 -12.67 2.23 15.63
C VAL A 80 -11.80 3.45 15.29
N SER A 81 -10.96 3.35 14.25
CA SER A 81 -10.09 4.45 13.80
C SER A 81 -10.88 5.65 13.28
N SER A 82 -11.93 5.42 12.48
CA SER A 82 -12.79 6.52 11.99
C SER A 82 -13.60 7.18 13.12
N THR A 83 -13.97 6.41 14.15
CA THR A 83 -14.60 6.95 15.36
C THR A 83 -13.61 7.74 16.22
N HIS A 84 -12.37 7.26 16.34
CA HIS A 84 -11.29 7.99 17.00
C HIS A 84 -10.99 9.32 16.30
N ASP A 85 -10.97 9.36 14.96
CA ASP A 85 -10.80 10.56 14.14
C ASP A 85 -11.82 11.65 14.52
N ILE A 86 -13.10 11.30 14.54
CA ILE A 86 -14.21 12.20 14.95
C ILE A 86 -14.04 12.70 16.38
N ALA A 87 -13.59 11.83 17.30
CA ALA A 87 -13.41 12.19 18.69
C ALA A 87 -12.20 13.13 18.89
N ALA A 88 -11.08 12.84 18.23
CA ALA A 88 -9.84 13.61 18.31
C ALA A 88 -9.97 14.99 17.66
N ASP A 89 -10.60 15.07 16.49
CA ASP A 89 -10.90 16.35 15.82
C ASP A 89 -11.85 17.20 16.66
N GLY A 90 -12.91 16.59 17.21
CA GLY A 90 -13.84 17.30 18.10
C GLY A 90 -13.16 17.79 19.38
N PHE A 91 -12.29 16.98 19.98
CA PHE A 91 -11.52 17.38 21.16
C PHE A 91 -10.61 18.57 20.87
N TYR A 92 -9.90 18.53 19.73
CA TYR A 92 -9.02 19.62 19.29
C TYR A 92 -9.76 20.96 19.17
N MET A 93 -10.97 20.94 18.58
CA MET A 93 -11.80 22.14 18.43
C MET A 93 -12.34 22.68 19.76
N LEU A 94 -12.53 21.82 20.77
CA LEU A 94 -13.05 22.22 22.09
C LEU A 94 -11.95 22.67 23.05
N ALA A 95 -10.75 22.13 22.93
CA ALA A 95 -9.65 22.34 23.86
C ALA A 95 -8.82 23.61 23.56
N LEU A 96 -8.89 24.16 22.35
CA LEU A 96 -8.08 25.28 21.90
C LEU A 96 -8.95 26.43 21.38
N ASP A 97 -8.55 27.66 21.67
CA ASP A 97 -9.12 28.87 21.11
C ASP A 97 -8.75 29.05 19.62
N GLU A 98 -9.54 29.82 18.86
CA GLU A 98 -9.34 30.00 17.42
C GLU A 98 -7.93 30.50 17.05
N HIS A 99 -7.29 31.29 17.92
CA HIS A 99 -5.94 31.81 17.67
C HIS A 99 -4.86 30.72 17.84
N THR A 100 -4.93 29.91 18.90
CA THR A 100 -3.98 28.79 19.07
C THR A 100 -4.22 27.65 18.09
N GLN A 101 -5.46 27.43 17.62
CA GLN A 101 -5.76 26.44 16.58
C GLN A 101 -4.93 26.66 15.30
N ALA A 102 -4.66 27.92 14.91
CA ALA A 102 -3.84 28.19 13.73
C ALA A 102 -2.39 27.65 13.88
N PHE A 103 -1.80 27.78 15.06
CA PHE A 103 -0.45 27.29 15.35
C PHE A 103 -0.40 25.75 15.43
N PHE A 104 -1.31 25.14 16.18
CA PHE A 104 -1.33 23.69 16.38
C PHE A 104 -1.75 22.91 15.13
N THR A 105 -2.45 23.53 14.18
CA THR A 105 -2.76 22.90 12.89
C THR A 105 -1.48 22.49 12.14
N GLY A 106 -0.43 23.32 12.16
CA GLY A 106 0.86 23.01 11.54
C GLY A 106 1.61 21.87 12.24
N ILE A 107 1.56 21.85 13.57
CA ILE A 107 2.16 20.78 14.39
C ILE A 107 1.45 19.46 14.11
N ARG A 108 0.11 19.44 14.12
CA ARG A 108 -0.70 18.24 13.83
C ARG A 108 -0.38 17.66 12.45
N ALA A 109 -0.29 18.50 11.43
CA ALA A 109 0.09 18.08 10.09
C ALA A 109 1.51 17.47 10.04
N THR A 110 2.43 17.97 10.87
CA THR A 110 3.80 17.44 10.98
C THR A 110 3.79 16.05 11.62
N PHE A 111 3.08 15.87 12.74
CA PHE A 111 2.95 14.56 13.38
C PHE A 111 2.23 13.54 12.49
N TYR A 112 1.22 13.96 11.73
CA TYR A 112 0.59 13.10 10.73
C TYR A 112 1.59 12.59 9.69
N ARG A 113 2.51 13.46 9.22
CA ARG A 113 3.59 13.06 8.30
C ARG A 113 4.57 12.09 8.96
N LEU A 114 5.01 12.34 10.20
CA LEU A 114 5.86 11.41 10.94
C LEU A 114 5.19 10.04 11.13
N ALA A 115 3.88 10.02 11.41
CA ALA A 115 3.11 8.79 11.50
C ALA A 115 3.05 8.03 10.16
N MET A 116 2.98 8.74 9.03
CA MET A 116 3.08 8.11 7.70
C MET A 116 4.47 7.49 7.44
N ILE A 117 5.57 8.15 7.84
CA ILE A 117 6.93 7.56 7.76
C ILE A 117 6.98 6.27 8.56
N ALA A 118 6.45 6.31 9.79
CA ALA A 118 6.47 5.15 10.68
C ALA A 118 5.63 3.99 10.12
N GLY A 119 4.41 4.27 9.64
CA GLY A 119 3.49 3.24 9.16
C GLY A 119 3.80 2.66 7.78
N LEU A 120 4.15 3.51 6.80
CA LEU A 120 4.45 3.09 5.42
C LEU A 120 5.91 2.66 5.25
N GLY A 121 6.81 3.18 6.09
CA GLY A 121 8.25 2.95 6.02
C GLY A 121 8.77 2.05 7.11
N LEU A 122 8.94 2.63 8.30
CA LEU A 122 9.66 1.99 9.42
C LEU A 122 9.08 0.62 9.76
N LEU A 123 7.76 0.51 9.86
CA LEU A 123 7.08 -0.76 10.14
C LEU A 123 7.42 -1.81 9.08
N VAL A 124 7.34 -1.46 7.80
CA VAL A 124 7.60 -2.38 6.68
C VAL A 124 9.08 -2.76 6.61
N ILE A 125 9.99 -1.82 6.92
CA ILE A 125 11.42 -2.08 7.03
C ILE A 125 11.70 -3.06 8.18
N ILE A 126 11.14 -2.82 9.36
CA ILE A 126 11.28 -3.73 10.51
C ILE A 126 10.75 -5.11 10.16
N THR A 127 9.57 -5.20 9.54
CA THR A 127 9.02 -6.49 9.09
C THR A 127 9.95 -7.18 8.10
N GLY A 128 10.53 -6.44 7.14
CA GLY A 128 11.49 -6.98 6.18
C GLY A 128 12.76 -7.49 6.85
N LEU A 129 13.30 -6.75 7.81
CA LEU A 129 14.47 -7.16 8.59
C LEU A 129 14.19 -8.40 9.44
N ILE A 130 13.02 -8.51 10.06
CA ILE A 130 12.63 -9.72 10.79
C ILE A 130 12.49 -10.89 9.81
N LEU A 131 11.87 -10.67 8.65
CA LEU A 131 11.68 -11.72 7.64
C LEU A 131 13.00 -12.24 7.08
N ASP A 132 13.97 -11.35 6.84
CA ASP A 132 15.28 -11.74 6.31
C ASP A 132 16.16 -12.46 7.36
N ASN A 133 15.79 -12.42 8.65
CA ASN A 133 16.52 -13.06 9.76
C ASN A 133 15.70 -14.14 10.49
N THR A 134 14.54 -14.53 9.98
CA THR A 134 13.70 -15.61 10.53
C THR A 134 13.41 -16.65 9.45
N GLY A 135 12.97 -17.85 9.85
CA GLY A 135 12.78 -18.99 8.94
C GLY A 135 14.07 -19.72 8.62
N LEU A 136 14.21 -20.23 7.39
CA LEU A 136 15.38 -20.99 6.94
C LEU A 136 16.44 -20.07 6.33
N ASP A 137 17.69 -20.51 6.41
CA ASP A 137 18.81 -19.79 5.80
C ASP A 137 18.63 -19.63 4.29
N THR A 138 18.95 -18.42 3.80
CA THR A 138 18.79 -18.09 2.38
C THR A 138 19.84 -18.82 1.55
N LEU A 139 19.38 -19.68 0.63
CA LEU A 139 20.25 -20.31 -0.35
C LEU A 139 20.48 -19.38 -1.54
N LYS A 140 21.74 -19.11 -1.86
CA LYS A 140 22.16 -18.24 -2.97
C LYS A 140 22.62 -19.11 -4.13
N VAL A 141 21.91 -19.06 -5.24
CA VAL A 141 22.19 -19.86 -6.43
C VAL A 141 22.70 -18.94 -7.53
N ASN A 142 23.97 -19.11 -7.91
CA ASN A 142 24.55 -18.41 -9.05
C ASN A 142 24.33 -19.26 -10.30
N ILE A 143 23.64 -18.70 -11.28
CA ILE A 143 23.28 -19.36 -12.52
C ILE A 143 24.07 -18.72 -13.65
N ARG A 144 24.75 -19.56 -14.45
CA ARG A 144 25.58 -19.10 -15.57
C ARG A 144 25.01 -19.60 -16.89
N ALA A 145 24.82 -18.68 -17.83
CA ALA A 145 24.52 -19.02 -19.21
C ALA A 145 25.83 -19.39 -19.93
N VAL A 146 25.96 -20.63 -20.38
CA VAL A 146 27.20 -21.18 -20.97
C VAL A 146 26.91 -21.88 -22.30
N PRO A 147 27.89 -22.04 -23.20
CA PRO A 147 27.73 -22.88 -24.38
C PRO A 147 27.35 -24.31 -24.02
N GLN A 148 26.53 -24.97 -24.85
CA GLN A 148 26.01 -26.32 -24.59
C GLN A 148 27.12 -27.35 -24.36
N SER A 149 28.31 -27.15 -24.93
CA SER A 149 29.50 -28.01 -24.73
C SER A 149 30.05 -28.05 -23.30
N GLN A 150 29.67 -27.09 -22.44
CA GLN A 150 30.10 -27.02 -21.03
C GLN A 150 29.09 -27.60 -20.05
N ILE A 151 27.97 -28.15 -20.56
CA ILE A 151 26.94 -28.79 -19.76
C ILE A 151 27.21 -30.29 -19.78
N THR A 152 27.78 -30.78 -18.68
CA THR A 152 28.21 -32.18 -18.57
C THR A 152 27.12 -33.10 -18.04
N ASP A 153 26.20 -32.58 -17.21
CA ASP A 153 25.21 -33.40 -16.49
C ASP A 153 23.83 -32.73 -16.45
N THR A 154 22.79 -33.48 -16.86
CA THR A 154 21.38 -33.10 -16.66
C THR A 154 20.83 -33.97 -15.55
N VAL A 155 20.54 -33.39 -14.39
CA VAL A 155 20.02 -34.15 -13.24
C VAL A 155 18.56 -34.52 -13.49
N HIS A 156 18.24 -35.81 -13.51
CA HIS A 156 16.85 -36.26 -13.55
C HIS A 156 16.30 -36.39 -12.13
N LYS A 157 14.97 -36.25 -11.99
CA LYS A 157 14.29 -36.32 -10.70
C LYS A 157 14.57 -37.64 -9.97
N GLU A 158 14.75 -38.71 -10.72
CA GLU A 158 14.97 -40.09 -10.23
C GLU A 158 16.36 -40.30 -9.63
N ASP A 159 17.33 -39.43 -9.98
CA ASP A 159 18.71 -39.51 -9.50
C ASP A 159 18.93 -38.77 -8.17
N ILE A 160 17.90 -38.08 -7.66
CA ILE A 160 17.96 -37.27 -6.44
C ILE A 160 17.63 -38.16 -5.24
N GLU A 161 18.67 -38.71 -4.61
CA GLU A 161 18.55 -39.36 -3.30
C GLU A 161 18.65 -38.31 -2.18
N ILE A 162 17.61 -38.23 -1.35
CA ILE A 162 17.56 -37.30 -0.22
C ILE A 162 17.78 -38.11 1.05
N VAL A 163 18.89 -37.83 1.72
CA VAL A 163 19.17 -38.37 3.05
C VAL A 163 18.63 -37.37 4.07
N GLU A 164 17.81 -37.85 5.00
CA GLU A 164 17.32 -37.03 6.11
C GLU A 164 18.49 -36.61 7.00
N GLU A 165 18.67 -35.30 7.18
CA GLU A 165 19.68 -34.75 8.08
C GLU A 165 19.07 -34.43 9.45
N ASP A 166 19.78 -34.75 10.54
CA ASP A 166 19.37 -34.38 11.89
C ASP A 166 19.50 -32.86 12.08
N GLY A 167 18.39 -32.15 12.29
CA GLY A 167 18.41 -30.73 12.66
C GLY A 167 17.27 -29.92 12.07
N LYS A 168 17.48 -28.60 11.99
CA LYS A 168 16.55 -27.70 11.31
C LYS A 168 16.62 -27.94 9.79
N PRO A 169 15.49 -27.95 9.08
CA PRO A 169 15.49 -28.18 7.64
C PRO A 169 16.30 -27.12 6.91
N VAL A 170 17.11 -27.54 5.94
CA VAL A 170 17.88 -26.66 5.06
C VAL A 170 17.34 -26.79 3.64
N ILE A 171 17.32 -25.68 2.89
CA ILE A 171 16.94 -25.69 1.48
C ILE A 171 18.08 -26.31 0.66
N LEU A 172 17.77 -27.34 -0.11
CA LEU A 172 18.70 -27.99 -1.04
C LEU A 172 18.33 -27.65 -2.48
N VAL A 173 19.34 -27.52 -3.35
CA VAL A 173 19.17 -27.29 -4.80
C VAL A 173 19.95 -28.33 -5.60
N PHE A 174 19.33 -28.85 -6.65
CA PHE A 174 19.94 -29.81 -7.57
C PHE A 174 19.76 -29.36 -9.02
N PRO A 175 20.82 -29.38 -9.86
CA PRO A 175 22.24 -29.53 -9.48
C PRO A 175 22.74 -28.37 -8.61
N GLU A 176 23.81 -28.59 -7.84
CA GLU A 176 24.44 -27.54 -7.01
C GLU A 176 25.03 -26.41 -7.86
N GLU A 177 25.68 -26.77 -8.98
CA GLU A 177 26.16 -25.80 -9.97
C GLU A 177 25.16 -25.71 -11.12
N VAL A 178 24.42 -24.60 -11.20
CA VAL A 178 23.38 -24.43 -12.21
C VAL A 178 23.94 -23.71 -13.45
N LYS A 179 24.03 -24.46 -14.54
CA LYS A 179 24.42 -23.96 -15.87
C LYS A 179 23.23 -24.04 -16.82
N VAL A 180 23.02 -22.99 -17.62
CA VAL A 180 21.94 -22.90 -18.60
C VAL A 180 22.53 -22.76 -20.00
N PRO A 181 22.09 -23.56 -20.99
CA PRO A 181 22.64 -23.47 -22.33
C PRO A 181 22.27 -22.14 -22.99
N LEU A 182 23.25 -21.53 -23.67
CA LEU A 182 23.00 -20.49 -24.65
C LEU A 182 22.27 -21.10 -25.84
N TYR A 183 21.22 -20.45 -26.31
CA TYR A 183 20.48 -20.91 -27.47
C TYR A 183 21.33 -20.76 -28.74
N ASN A 184 21.53 -21.85 -29.46
CA ASN A 184 22.21 -21.86 -30.75
C ASN A 184 21.42 -22.75 -31.73
N GLU A 185 21.02 -22.19 -32.87
CA GLU A 185 20.25 -22.91 -33.89
C GLU A 185 21.07 -24.01 -34.59
N ASP A 186 22.40 -23.89 -34.58
CA ASP A 186 23.31 -24.82 -35.22
C ASP A 186 23.59 -26.08 -34.36
N ASP A 187 23.12 -26.10 -33.10
CA ASP A 187 23.31 -27.25 -32.21
C ASP A 187 22.37 -28.40 -32.59
N ALA A 188 22.82 -29.64 -32.39
CA ALA A 188 22.06 -30.85 -32.79
C ALA A 188 20.71 -31.00 -32.06
N ASP A 189 20.59 -30.42 -30.86
CA ASP A 189 19.35 -30.28 -30.09
C ASP A 189 19.36 -28.92 -29.38
N PRO A 190 18.80 -27.86 -30.02
CA PRO A 190 18.81 -26.50 -29.48
C PRO A 190 18.04 -26.43 -28.16
N CYS A 191 18.76 -26.24 -27.06
CA CYS A 191 18.16 -26.10 -25.74
C CYS A 191 18.43 -24.69 -25.20
N ASP A 192 17.40 -24.04 -24.65
CA ASP A 192 17.48 -22.73 -24.01
C ASP A 192 17.19 -22.80 -22.50
N SER A 193 17.10 -24.01 -21.95
CA SER A 193 16.52 -24.22 -20.62
C SER A 193 17.24 -25.29 -19.79
N THR A 194 17.26 -25.07 -18.47
CA THR A 194 17.72 -26.04 -17.49
C THR A 194 16.66 -26.20 -16.41
N VAL A 195 16.42 -27.46 -16.01
CA VAL A 195 15.56 -27.77 -14.87
C VAL A 195 16.41 -27.85 -13.61
N ILE A 196 15.96 -27.16 -12.57
CA ILE A 196 16.51 -27.27 -11.22
C ILE A 196 15.43 -27.85 -10.30
N PHE A 197 15.87 -28.50 -9.23
CA PHE A 197 14.99 -29.07 -8.23
C PHE A 197 15.31 -28.55 -6.85
N PHE A 198 14.26 -28.26 -6.08
CA PHE A 198 14.35 -27.87 -4.67
C PHE A 198 13.71 -28.91 -3.77
N THR A 199 14.37 -29.18 -2.63
CA THR A 199 13.88 -30.04 -1.54
C THR A 199 14.31 -29.44 -0.20
N LEU A 200 13.85 -30.04 0.89
CA LEU A 200 14.40 -29.79 2.23
C LEU A 200 15.28 -30.97 2.67
N SER A 201 16.25 -30.72 3.56
CA SER A 201 17.09 -31.76 4.16
C SER A 201 16.40 -32.56 5.27
N ALA A 202 15.33 -32.01 5.87
CA ALA A 202 14.56 -32.62 6.94
C ALA A 202 13.07 -32.24 6.86
N PRO A 203 12.16 -33.00 7.48
CA PRO A 203 10.77 -32.58 7.62
C PRO A 203 10.65 -31.31 8.49
N PRO A 204 9.81 -30.34 8.11
CA PRO A 204 9.44 -29.23 8.99
C PRO A 204 8.57 -29.72 10.17
N GLU A 205 8.39 -28.89 11.19
CA GLU A 205 7.62 -29.25 12.40
C GLU A 205 6.14 -29.61 12.08
N ASP A 206 5.46 -30.31 12.99
CA ASP A 206 4.06 -30.69 12.81
C ASP A 206 3.17 -29.44 12.61
N ASP A 207 2.37 -29.43 11.55
CA ASP A 207 1.55 -28.31 11.04
C ASP A 207 2.30 -27.11 10.42
N GLU A 208 3.63 -27.16 10.33
CA GLU A 208 4.41 -26.12 9.66
C GLU A 208 4.43 -26.31 8.13
N VAL A 209 4.16 -25.22 7.39
CA VAL A 209 4.28 -25.17 5.93
C VAL A 209 5.35 -24.15 5.57
N VAL A 210 6.49 -24.65 5.10
CA VAL A 210 7.61 -23.82 4.65
C VAL A 210 7.30 -23.31 3.25
N LYS A 211 7.07 -21.99 3.14
CA LYS A 211 6.87 -21.32 1.86
C LYS A 211 8.19 -20.75 1.37
N MET A 212 8.75 -21.38 0.35
CA MET A 212 9.98 -20.94 -0.28
C MET A 212 9.66 -20.08 -1.51
N THR A 213 10.33 -18.94 -1.61
CA THR A 213 10.30 -18.10 -2.81
C THR A 213 11.67 -18.11 -3.46
N PHE A 214 11.74 -18.49 -4.72
CA PHE A 214 12.91 -18.46 -5.57
C PHE A 214 12.74 -17.37 -6.61
N GLY A 215 13.73 -16.51 -6.77
CA GLY A 215 13.66 -15.45 -7.76
C GLY A 215 14.99 -14.76 -7.99
N GLN A 216 15.10 -14.13 -9.15
CA GLN A 216 16.30 -13.41 -9.53
C GLN A 216 16.50 -12.20 -8.62
N LYS A 217 17.74 -12.01 -8.15
CA LYS A 217 18.13 -10.85 -7.35
C LYS A 217 19.11 -9.92 -8.05
N LYS A 218 20.06 -10.45 -8.82
CA LYS A 218 21.08 -9.62 -9.49
C LYS A 218 21.60 -10.31 -10.76
N GLY A 219 22.10 -9.53 -11.73
CA GLY A 219 22.77 -10.05 -12.93
C GLY A 219 21.91 -9.94 -14.19
N SER A 220 22.21 -10.75 -15.21
CA SER A 220 21.60 -10.61 -16.54
C SER A 220 20.12 -11.00 -16.56
N LYS A 221 19.24 -10.10 -17.04
CA LYS A 221 17.80 -10.36 -17.25
C LYS A 221 17.50 -11.28 -18.43
N ASP A 222 18.53 -11.63 -19.18
CA ASP A 222 18.40 -12.60 -20.26
C ASP A 222 18.34 -14.03 -19.70
N ILE A 223 18.72 -14.24 -18.44
CA ILE A 223 18.46 -15.46 -17.67
C ILE A 223 17.23 -15.20 -16.81
N TYR A 224 16.15 -15.95 -17.02
CA TYR A 224 14.89 -15.78 -16.30
C TYR A 224 14.29 -17.13 -15.90
N LEU A 225 13.51 -17.14 -14.83
CA LEU A 225 12.78 -18.32 -14.41
C LEU A 225 11.46 -18.40 -15.20
N ALA A 226 11.20 -19.53 -15.84
CA ALA A 226 10.04 -19.75 -16.70
C ALA A 226 8.87 -20.46 -15.99
N SER A 227 9.08 -20.88 -14.73
CA SER A 227 8.09 -21.55 -13.88
C SER A 227 7.85 -20.76 -12.61
N SER A 228 6.72 -20.94 -11.93
CA SER A 228 6.48 -20.32 -10.61
C SER A 228 7.66 -20.53 -9.66
N GLY A 229 8.23 -19.43 -9.15
CA GLY A 229 9.24 -19.45 -8.10
C GLY A 229 8.70 -19.70 -6.69
N LEU A 230 7.39 -19.89 -6.52
CA LEU A 230 6.78 -20.20 -5.23
C LEU A 230 6.68 -21.72 -5.02
N PHE A 231 7.22 -22.21 -3.90
CA PHE A 231 7.22 -23.61 -3.51
C PHE A 231 6.70 -23.75 -2.08
N GLU A 232 5.91 -24.80 -1.82
CA GLU A 232 5.38 -25.12 -0.50
C GLU A 232 5.83 -26.52 -0.09
N PHE A 233 6.50 -26.59 1.07
CA PHE A 233 6.98 -27.82 1.68
C PHE A 233 6.29 -28.06 3.03
N ASN A 234 5.94 -29.32 3.30
CA ASN A 234 5.31 -29.80 4.51
C ASN A 234 5.90 -31.17 4.89
N LYS A 235 5.52 -31.69 6.06
CA LYS A 235 5.98 -33.00 6.56
C LYS A 235 5.78 -34.18 5.60
N ASN A 236 4.84 -34.11 4.67
CA ASN A 236 4.55 -35.20 3.73
C ASN A 236 5.25 -35.06 2.36
N ASN A 237 5.82 -33.89 2.06
CA ASN A 237 6.36 -33.61 0.73
C ASN A 237 7.75 -32.92 0.74
N TRP A 238 8.35 -32.75 1.93
CA TRP A 238 9.67 -32.11 2.10
C TRP A 238 10.77 -32.78 1.27
N ASN A 239 10.68 -34.11 1.12
CA ASN A 239 11.58 -34.94 0.34
C ASN A 239 11.11 -35.17 -1.11
N VAL A 240 10.13 -34.40 -1.61
CA VAL A 240 9.68 -34.53 -2.99
C VAL A 240 10.27 -33.39 -3.83
N PRO A 241 11.17 -33.69 -4.80
CA PRO A 241 11.79 -32.66 -5.62
C PRO A 241 10.77 -31.79 -6.36
N ARG A 242 10.83 -30.48 -6.11
CA ARG A 242 10.01 -29.47 -6.77
C ARG A 242 10.78 -28.80 -7.90
N LYS A 243 10.28 -28.91 -9.11
CA LYS A 243 10.94 -28.40 -10.32
C LYS A 243 10.80 -26.88 -10.45
N ALA A 244 11.89 -26.22 -10.79
CA ALA A 244 11.92 -24.87 -11.36
C ALA A 244 12.63 -24.93 -12.73
N ILE A 245 12.14 -24.18 -13.70
CA ILE A 245 12.71 -24.16 -15.06
C ILE A 245 13.34 -22.79 -15.27
N ILE A 246 14.64 -22.76 -15.53
CA ILE A 246 15.34 -21.53 -15.90
C ILE A 246 15.53 -21.53 -17.40
N LYS A 247 15.33 -20.38 -18.04
CA LYS A 247 15.51 -20.16 -19.46
C LYS A 247 16.45 -19.00 -19.73
N VAL A 248 17.08 -19.05 -20.89
CA VAL A 248 17.88 -17.98 -21.47
C VAL A 248 17.13 -17.41 -22.68
N LYS A 249 17.16 -16.08 -22.87
CA LYS A 249 16.58 -15.49 -24.07
C LYS A 249 17.36 -15.92 -25.33
N PRO A 250 16.67 -16.24 -26.45
CA PRO A 250 17.33 -16.73 -27.66
C PRO A 250 18.38 -15.80 -28.28
N ASN A 251 18.33 -14.50 -27.98
CA ASN A 251 19.23 -13.49 -28.51
C ASN A 251 20.55 -13.35 -27.72
N LEU A 252 20.68 -14.02 -26.58
CA LEU A 252 21.90 -13.97 -25.77
C LEU A 252 22.97 -14.88 -26.38
N LYS A 253 24.12 -14.29 -26.76
CA LYS A 253 25.24 -15.02 -27.37
C LYS A 253 26.50 -15.08 -26.50
N GLU A 254 26.55 -14.27 -25.44
CA GLU A 254 27.69 -14.20 -24.54
C GLU A 254 27.40 -14.90 -23.21
N THR A 255 28.45 -15.46 -22.61
CA THR A 255 28.37 -16.04 -21.26
C THR A 255 28.06 -14.95 -20.24
N THR A 256 26.94 -15.09 -19.55
CA THR A 256 26.51 -14.16 -18.50
C THR A 256 26.10 -14.89 -17.24
N GLU A 257 26.08 -14.17 -16.12
CA GLU A 257 25.72 -14.72 -14.82
C GLU A 257 24.53 -13.95 -14.23
N ALA A 258 23.66 -14.70 -13.55
CA ALA A 258 22.56 -14.18 -12.77
C ALA A 258 22.50 -14.89 -11.43
N ARG A 259 22.36 -14.11 -10.36
CA ARG A 259 22.17 -14.62 -9.00
C ARG A 259 20.68 -14.64 -8.65
N PHE A 260 20.25 -15.80 -8.17
CA PHE A 260 18.93 -16.04 -7.63
C PHE A 260 19.05 -16.39 -6.14
N ASP A 261 18.08 -15.97 -5.34
CA ASP A 261 18.03 -16.30 -3.91
C ASP A 261 16.75 -17.13 -3.66
N ALA A 262 16.90 -18.26 -2.98
CA ALA A 262 15.79 -19.05 -2.43
C ALA A 262 15.62 -18.67 -0.96
N LYS A 263 14.48 -18.06 -0.63
CA LYS A 263 14.16 -17.56 0.71
C LYS A 263 12.95 -18.28 1.28
N ALA A 264 13.04 -18.73 2.52
CA ALA A 264 11.93 -19.33 3.26
C ALA A 264 11.79 -18.67 4.64
N GLY A 265 11.56 -17.35 4.64
CA GLY A 265 11.37 -16.59 5.87
C GLY A 265 9.99 -16.78 6.49
N ASP A 266 9.88 -16.67 7.81
CA ASP A 266 8.60 -16.78 8.52
C ASP A 266 7.77 -15.49 8.34
N VAL A 267 6.93 -15.49 7.30
CA VAL A 267 6.08 -14.36 6.96
C VAL A 267 5.01 -14.09 8.03
N PRO A 268 4.22 -15.06 8.51
CA PRO A 268 3.26 -14.84 9.59
C PRO A 268 3.88 -14.24 10.86
N PHE A 269 5.00 -14.79 11.33
CA PHE A 269 5.69 -14.30 12.52
C PHE A 269 6.19 -12.86 12.34
N SER A 270 6.82 -12.56 11.21
CA SER A 270 7.37 -11.23 10.91
C SER A 270 6.29 -10.13 10.95
N TRP A 271 5.14 -10.39 10.34
CA TRP A 271 4.01 -9.46 10.40
C TRP A 271 3.37 -9.42 11.77
N SER A 272 3.24 -10.55 12.45
CA SER A 272 2.69 -10.63 13.81
C SER A 272 3.47 -9.76 14.78
N VAL A 273 4.80 -9.89 14.84
CA VAL A 273 5.66 -9.10 15.73
C VAL A 273 5.53 -7.60 15.44
N SER A 274 5.55 -7.23 14.15
CA SER A 274 5.44 -5.83 13.71
C SER A 274 4.08 -5.22 14.10
N ILE A 275 3.00 -5.99 13.94
CA ILE A 275 1.64 -5.57 14.27
C ILE A 275 1.40 -5.56 15.80
N ALA A 276 1.94 -6.53 16.53
CA ALA A 276 1.89 -6.57 17.99
C ALA A 276 2.60 -5.36 18.60
N PHE A 277 3.73 -4.94 18.01
CA PHE A 277 4.41 -3.70 18.41
C PHE A 277 3.50 -2.47 18.31
N LEU A 278 2.70 -2.34 17.24
CA LEU A 278 1.68 -1.28 17.15
C LEU A 278 0.59 -1.43 18.22
N GLY A 279 0.16 -2.66 18.52
CA GLY A 279 -0.77 -2.95 19.62
C GLY A 279 -0.25 -2.44 20.96
N ILE A 280 1.01 -2.73 21.29
CA ILE A 280 1.68 -2.22 22.49
C ILE A 280 1.73 -0.71 22.50
N LEU A 281 2.13 -0.09 21.38
CA LEU A 281 2.18 1.37 21.25
C LEU A 281 0.81 2.02 21.53
N PHE A 282 -0.27 1.52 20.93
CA PHE A 282 -1.62 2.04 21.17
C PHE A 282 -2.12 1.78 22.59
N LEU A 283 -1.74 0.66 23.20
CA LEU A 283 -2.05 0.38 24.61
C LEU A 283 -1.38 1.40 25.54
N LEU A 284 -0.08 1.66 25.31
CA LEU A 284 0.68 2.66 26.07
C LEU A 284 0.11 4.06 25.87
N LEU A 285 -0.25 4.44 24.64
CA LEU A 285 -0.90 5.72 24.35
C LEU A 285 -2.27 5.85 25.02
N SER A 286 -3.07 4.78 25.04
CA SER A 286 -4.35 4.74 25.73
C SER A 286 -4.18 4.97 27.23
N LEU A 287 -3.20 4.30 27.86
CA LEU A 287 -2.88 4.49 29.27
C LEU A 287 -2.38 5.91 29.53
N TYR A 288 -1.48 6.42 28.70
CA TYR A 288 -0.95 7.78 28.81
C TYR A 288 -2.07 8.83 28.73
N HIS A 289 -2.92 8.78 27.70
CA HIS A 289 -4.02 9.73 27.53
C HIS A 289 -5.11 9.57 28.61
N LYS A 290 -5.29 8.38 29.18
CA LYS A 290 -6.20 8.18 30.32
C LYS A 290 -5.81 9.03 31.52
N TYR A 291 -4.51 9.32 31.73
CA TYR A 291 -4.04 10.13 32.85
C TYR A 291 -3.81 11.59 32.46
N ILE A 292 -3.24 11.86 31.29
CA ILE A 292 -2.73 13.18 30.93
C ILE A 292 -3.72 14.03 30.13
N LEU A 293 -4.65 13.41 29.38
CA LEU A 293 -5.57 14.19 28.55
C LEU A 293 -6.48 15.04 29.46
N PRO A 294 -6.53 16.37 29.29
CA PRO A 294 -7.40 17.23 30.09
C PRO A 294 -8.88 16.98 29.76
N SER A 295 -9.76 17.39 30.66
CA SER A 295 -11.21 17.36 30.44
C SER A 295 -11.71 18.79 30.19
N PRO A 296 -12.01 19.18 28.93
CA PRO A 296 -12.54 20.50 28.64
C PRO A 296 -13.90 20.70 29.33
N GLU A 297 -14.11 21.85 29.98
CA GLU A 297 -15.36 22.17 30.69
C GLU A 297 -16.59 22.19 29.75
N SER A 298 -16.36 22.49 28.47
CA SER A 298 -17.36 22.50 27.39
C SER A 298 -17.80 21.10 26.94
N ASP A 299 -17.10 20.03 27.31
CA ASP A 299 -17.44 18.65 26.95
C ASP A 299 -18.38 17.99 28.00
N ASN A 300 -19.45 18.69 28.36
CA ASN A 300 -20.48 18.20 29.29
C ASN A 300 -21.70 17.64 28.54
N ARG A 301 -22.19 16.46 28.96
CA ARG A 301 -23.34 15.76 28.35
C ARG A 301 -24.63 16.59 28.36
N GLU A 302 -24.79 17.49 29.35
CA GLU A 302 -26.02 18.28 29.53
C GLU A 302 -26.20 19.38 28.47
N ASN A 303 -25.12 19.91 27.90
CA ASN A 303 -25.16 20.92 26.83
C ASN A 303 -25.40 20.33 25.42
N LYS A 304 -25.57 19.00 25.28
CA LYS A 304 -25.65 18.32 23.97
C LYS A 304 -27.07 18.14 23.42
N LYS A 305 -28.07 18.80 24.02
CA LYS A 305 -29.46 18.84 23.53
C LYS A 305 -29.71 20.14 22.75
N GLN A 306 -29.26 20.20 21.50
CA GLN A 306 -29.76 21.12 20.46
C GLN A 306 -29.36 20.50 19.11
N GLU A 307 -30.20 19.67 18.49
CA GLU A 307 -31.32 20.01 17.58
C GLU A 307 -30.95 20.93 16.40
N GLY A 308 -30.15 20.37 15.49
CA GLY A 308 -30.50 20.35 14.08
C GLY A 308 -30.68 18.89 13.67
N SER A 309 -31.76 18.53 12.97
CA SER A 309 -31.91 17.18 12.44
C SER A 309 -30.69 16.89 11.54
N TYR A 310 -29.87 15.89 11.86
CA TYR A 310 -28.71 15.54 11.02
C TYR A 310 -29.12 15.33 9.56
N PHE A 311 -30.32 14.80 9.32
CA PHE A 311 -30.92 14.71 7.98
C PHE A 311 -31.09 16.08 7.32
N HIS A 312 -31.38 17.13 8.07
CA HIS A 312 -31.39 18.50 7.58
C HIS A 312 -29.99 18.97 7.18
N VAL A 313 -28.97 18.74 8.02
CA VAL A 313 -27.56 19.08 7.69
C VAL A 313 -27.09 18.32 6.44
N PHE A 314 -27.39 17.02 6.36
CA PHE A 314 -27.11 16.21 5.18
C PHE A 314 -27.86 16.76 3.96
N ALA A 315 -29.16 17.05 4.06
CA ALA A 315 -29.94 17.61 2.96
C ALA A 315 -29.40 18.98 2.50
N THR A 316 -28.91 19.83 3.40
CA THR A 316 -28.33 21.13 3.02
C THR A 316 -27.06 20.98 2.17
N PHE A 317 -26.31 19.89 2.30
CA PHE A 317 -25.17 19.60 1.43
C PHE A 317 -25.63 19.39 -0.03
N PHE A 318 -26.71 18.62 -0.23
CA PHE A 318 -27.27 18.32 -1.56
C PHE A 318 -28.12 19.45 -2.15
N LYS A 319 -28.43 20.50 -1.39
CA LYS A 319 -29.15 21.69 -1.89
C LYS A 319 -28.23 22.76 -2.48
N LYS A 320 -26.90 22.58 -2.41
CA LYS A 320 -25.94 23.56 -2.94
C LYS A 320 -26.00 23.65 -4.46
N GLU A 321 -25.87 24.88 -4.96
CA GLU A 321 -25.78 25.11 -6.40
C GLU A 321 -24.51 24.44 -6.96
N GLY A 322 -24.64 23.66 -8.05
CA GLY A 322 -23.50 22.96 -8.64
C GLY A 322 -23.02 21.73 -7.85
N ILE A 323 -23.85 21.16 -6.96
CA ILE A 323 -23.47 19.96 -6.20
C ILE A 323 -23.26 18.73 -7.07
N ILE A 324 -24.04 18.55 -8.15
CA ILE A 324 -23.92 17.38 -9.03
C ILE A 324 -22.52 17.32 -9.68
N PRO A 325 -22.04 18.39 -10.37
CA PRO A 325 -20.65 18.45 -10.83
C PRO A 325 -19.61 18.26 -9.72
N SER A 326 -19.89 18.77 -8.52
CA SER A 326 -19.00 18.65 -7.37
C SER A 326 -18.87 17.21 -6.89
N VAL A 327 -19.98 16.48 -6.77
CA VAL A 327 -19.98 15.05 -6.41
C VAL A 327 -19.29 14.23 -7.50
N PHE A 328 -19.54 14.54 -8.76
CA PHE A 328 -18.86 13.89 -9.89
C PHE A 328 -17.34 14.09 -9.83
N PHE A 329 -16.88 15.30 -9.53
CA PHE A 329 -15.46 15.58 -9.25
C PHE A 329 -14.94 14.81 -8.04
N LEU A 330 -15.66 14.81 -6.92
CA LEU A 330 -15.22 14.11 -5.70
C LEU A 330 -15.04 12.61 -5.93
N LEU A 331 -15.87 12.00 -6.79
CA LEU A 331 -15.82 10.58 -7.14
C LEU A 331 -14.77 10.27 -8.20
N LEU A 332 -14.60 11.11 -9.24
CA LEU A 332 -13.84 10.76 -10.44
C LEU A 332 -12.46 11.38 -10.55
N TYR A 333 -12.17 12.47 -9.83
CA TYR A 333 -10.87 13.12 -9.89
C TYR A 333 -9.71 12.14 -9.60
N ARG A 334 -9.95 11.18 -8.70
CA ARG A 334 -8.98 10.15 -8.27
C ARG A 334 -9.24 8.77 -8.89
N PHE A 335 -10.04 8.67 -9.95
CA PHE A 335 -10.52 7.39 -10.47
C PHE A 335 -9.41 6.47 -11.02
N SER A 336 -8.44 7.03 -11.73
CA SER A 336 -7.25 6.30 -12.20
C SER A 336 -6.30 5.97 -11.04
N GLU A 337 -6.04 6.96 -10.20
CA GLU A 337 -5.10 6.87 -9.07
C GLU A 337 -5.54 5.84 -8.02
N SER A 338 -6.84 5.73 -7.76
CA SER A 338 -7.38 4.73 -6.83
C SER A 338 -7.16 3.29 -7.29
N GLN A 339 -7.13 3.05 -8.60
CA GLN A 339 -6.80 1.74 -9.16
C GLN A 339 -5.30 1.48 -9.12
N LEU A 340 -4.50 2.49 -9.51
CA LEU A 340 -3.05 2.39 -9.50
C LEU A 340 -2.52 2.09 -8.09
N THR A 341 -2.94 2.84 -7.08
CA THR A 341 -2.43 2.71 -5.71
C THR A 341 -2.66 1.34 -5.11
N LYS A 342 -3.72 0.64 -5.50
CA LYS A 342 -3.99 -0.73 -5.06
C LYS A 342 -3.01 -1.74 -5.66
N MET A 343 -2.61 -1.55 -6.92
CA MET A 343 -1.71 -2.45 -7.65
C MET A 343 -0.23 -2.05 -7.58
N ALA A 344 0.08 -0.81 -7.20
CA ALA A 344 1.43 -0.30 -7.05
C ALA A 344 2.28 -1.16 -6.09
N SER A 345 1.79 -1.42 -4.88
CA SER A 345 2.50 -2.24 -3.90
C SER A 345 2.70 -3.69 -4.37
N PRO A 346 1.66 -4.41 -4.85
CA PRO A 346 1.83 -5.73 -5.43
C PRO A 346 2.87 -5.77 -6.56
N PHE A 347 2.83 -4.81 -7.50
CA PHE A 347 3.78 -4.73 -8.61
C PHE A 347 5.23 -4.61 -8.15
N LEU A 348 5.50 -3.80 -7.12
CA LEU A 348 6.86 -3.66 -6.58
C LEU A 348 7.38 -4.96 -5.93
N LEU A 349 6.50 -5.75 -5.32
CA LEU A 349 6.87 -6.95 -4.57
C LEU A 349 6.85 -8.22 -5.43
N ASP A 350 6.04 -8.26 -6.49
CA ASP A 350 5.90 -9.43 -7.34
C ASP A 350 7.21 -9.75 -8.07
N SER A 351 7.43 -11.04 -8.32
CA SER A 351 8.59 -11.51 -9.08
C SER A 351 8.62 -10.89 -10.48
N SER A 352 9.82 -10.75 -11.03
CA SER A 352 10.01 -10.21 -12.38
C SER A 352 9.31 -11.03 -13.46
N GLU A 353 9.09 -12.32 -13.19
CA GLU A 353 8.37 -13.25 -14.07
C GLU A 353 6.88 -12.92 -14.19
N ASN A 354 6.27 -12.51 -13.08
CA ASN A 354 4.89 -12.05 -13.05
C ASN A 354 4.74 -10.62 -13.58
N GLY A 355 5.85 -10.01 -14.05
CA GLY A 355 5.91 -8.62 -14.50
C GLY A 355 6.07 -7.60 -13.39
N GLY A 356 6.55 -8.01 -12.20
CA GLY A 356 6.86 -7.13 -11.06
C GLY A 356 8.34 -6.73 -10.94
N LEU A 357 8.70 -5.97 -9.91
CA LEU A 357 10.10 -5.53 -9.69
C LEU A 357 10.90 -6.37 -8.67
N ALA A 358 10.28 -7.35 -8.03
CA ALA A 358 10.90 -8.27 -7.07
C ALA A 358 11.64 -7.59 -5.89
N LEU A 359 11.18 -6.40 -5.49
CA LEU A 359 11.75 -5.68 -4.36
C LEU A 359 11.50 -6.43 -3.06
N SER A 360 12.48 -6.39 -2.16
CA SER A 360 12.31 -6.77 -0.77
C SER A 360 11.35 -5.83 -0.05
N LEU A 361 10.79 -6.30 1.06
CA LEU A 361 10.01 -5.48 1.99
C LEU A 361 10.81 -4.27 2.47
N THR A 362 12.09 -4.47 2.78
CA THR A 362 13.00 -3.42 3.24
C THR A 362 13.20 -2.34 2.18
N GLU A 363 13.48 -2.72 0.92
CA GLU A 363 13.62 -1.77 -0.19
C GLU A 363 12.33 -1.00 -0.45
N LYS A 364 11.19 -1.69 -0.50
CA LYS A 364 9.88 -1.05 -0.64
C LYS A 364 9.60 -0.07 0.51
N GLY A 365 9.87 -0.48 1.75
CA GLY A 365 9.66 0.34 2.94
C GLY A 365 10.54 1.59 2.92
N PHE A 366 11.79 1.48 2.49
CA PHE A 366 12.66 2.63 2.30
C PHE A 366 12.13 3.56 1.19
N ALA A 367 11.75 2.99 0.05
CA ALA A 367 11.30 3.75 -1.11
C ALA A 367 10.02 4.56 -0.83
N TYR A 368 8.97 3.94 -0.27
CA TYR A 368 7.73 4.67 0.06
C TYR A 368 7.81 5.47 1.35
N GLY A 369 8.44 4.89 2.38
CA GLY A 369 8.48 5.48 3.72
C GLY A 369 9.37 6.70 3.84
N THR A 370 10.48 6.73 3.07
CA THR A 370 11.47 7.81 3.14
C THR A 370 11.41 8.67 1.89
N VAL A 371 11.80 8.11 0.74
CA VAL A 371 11.93 8.87 -0.52
C VAL A 371 10.58 9.39 -0.99
N GLY A 372 9.60 8.50 -1.07
CA GLY A 372 8.24 8.79 -1.48
C GLY A 372 7.58 9.84 -0.58
N LEU A 373 7.69 9.69 0.74
CA LEU A 373 7.05 10.66 1.64
C LEU A 373 7.69 12.05 1.59
N ILE A 374 9.02 12.14 1.48
CA ILE A 374 9.69 13.43 1.31
C ILE A 374 9.18 14.11 0.02
N ALA A 375 9.11 13.36 -1.08
CA ALA A 375 8.61 13.86 -2.35
C ALA A 375 7.12 14.29 -2.26
N LEU A 376 6.28 13.49 -1.59
CA LEU A 376 4.88 13.81 -1.31
C LEU A 376 4.73 15.13 -0.56
N MET A 377 5.54 15.33 0.49
CA MET A 377 5.54 16.55 1.28
C MET A 377 5.93 17.77 0.45
N VAL A 378 7.00 17.65 -0.34
CA VAL A 378 7.46 18.73 -1.24
C VAL A 378 6.37 19.07 -2.26
N GLY A 379 5.78 18.06 -2.91
CA GLY A 379 4.70 18.24 -3.88
C GLY A 379 3.49 18.93 -3.27
N GLY A 380 3.04 18.49 -2.09
CA GLY A 380 1.88 19.08 -1.41
C GLY A 380 2.12 20.52 -0.93
N ILE A 381 3.31 20.82 -0.39
CA ILE A 381 3.68 22.18 0.02
C ILE A 381 3.73 23.11 -1.20
N LEU A 382 4.37 22.68 -2.29
CA LEU A 382 4.43 23.48 -3.52
C LEU A 382 3.04 23.68 -4.12
N GLY A 383 2.20 22.64 -4.13
CA GLY A 383 0.80 22.74 -4.56
C GLY A 383 0.02 23.79 -3.77
N GLY A 384 0.19 23.81 -2.45
CA GLY A 384 -0.43 24.81 -1.58
C GLY A 384 0.09 26.22 -1.85
N ILE A 385 1.40 26.39 -2.04
CA ILE A 385 2.03 27.69 -2.33
C ILE A 385 1.52 28.24 -3.68
N VAL A 386 1.50 27.44 -4.74
CA VAL A 386 1.10 27.94 -6.07
C VAL A 386 -0.39 28.26 -6.13
N ALA A 387 -1.24 27.44 -5.50
CA ALA A 387 -2.66 27.72 -5.35
C ALA A 387 -2.89 28.99 -4.51
N SER A 388 -2.08 29.22 -3.48
CA SER A 388 -2.16 30.44 -2.67
C SER A 388 -1.81 31.72 -3.42
N ARG A 389 -0.99 31.62 -4.47
CA ARG A 389 -0.53 32.78 -5.26
C ARG A 389 -1.47 33.14 -6.40
N ASN A 390 -1.95 32.16 -7.17
CA ASN A 390 -2.74 32.42 -8.38
C ASN A 390 -4.16 31.84 -8.35
N GLY A 391 -4.59 31.29 -7.22
CA GLY A 391 -5.92 30.72 -7.02
C GLY A 391 -6.05 29.29 -7.55
N LEU A 392 -7.06 28.57 -7.05
CA LEU A 392 -7.29 27.17 -7.39
C LEU A 392 -7.73 27.00 -8.85
N LYS A 393 -8.57 27.91 -9.37
CA LYS A 393 -9.13 27.82 -10.72
C LYS A 393 -8.05 27.72 -11.81
N LYS A 394 -6.93 28.43 -11.65
CA LYS A 394 -5.81 28.41 -12.61
C LYS A 394 -5.00 27.12 -12.56
N TRP A 395 -4.79 26.59 -11.35
CA TRP A 395 -3.89 25.47 -11.11
C TRP A 395 -4.55 24.09 -11.17
N ILE A 396 -5.89 24.01 -11.06
CA ILE A 396 -6.60 22.73 -10.96
C ILE A 396 -6.31 21.78 -12.13
N TRP A 397 -6.15 22.30 -13.36
CA TRP A 397 -5.78 21.52 -14.54
C TRP A 397 -4.37 20.93 -14.42
N TRP A 398 -3.40 21.73 -14.00
CA TRP A 398 -2.03 21.26 -13.77
C TRP A 398 -1.95 20.26 -12.62
N MET A 399 -2.75 20.46 -11.57
CA MET A 399 -2.89 19.52 -10.46
C MET A 399 -3.50 18.19 -10.92
N ALA A 400 -4.48 18.23 -11.84
CA ALA A 400 -5.05 17.03 -12.43
C ALA A 400 -4.08 16.30 -13.38
N VAL A 401 -3.24 17.02 -14.12
CA VAL A 401 -2.14 16.37 -14.87
C VAL A 401 -1.17 15.70 -13.89
N SER A 402 -0.78 16.42 -12.84
CA SER A 402 0.16 15.96 -11.82
C SER A 402 -0.31 14.71 -11.08
N ILE A 403 -1.58 14.62 -10.68
CA ILE A 403 -2.10 13.43 -9.96
C ILE A 403 -2.07 12.17 -10.84
N ASN A 404 -2.00 12.34 -12.17
CA ASN A 404 -1.94 11.25 -13.14
C ASN A 404 -0.52 10.94 -13.64
N VAL A 405 0.49 11.74 -13.27
CA VAL A 405 1.92 11.45 -13.52
C VAL A 405 2.33 10.05 -13.03
N PRO A 406 1.91 9.59 -11.82
CA PRO A 406 2.11 8.21 -11.38
C PRO A 406 1.82 7.16 -12.45
N ASN A 407 0.73 7.31 -13.22
CA ASN A 407 0.33 6.32 -14.22
C ASN A 407 1.40 6.15 -15.30
N VAL A 408 2.01 7.25 -15.76
CA VAL A 408 3.09 7.23 -16.76
C VAL A 408 4.36 6.58 -16.19
N VAL A 409 4.67 6.88 -14.93
CA VAL A 409 5.84 6.31 -14.23
C VAL A 409 5.73 4.79 -14.11
N TYR A 410 4.54 4.26 -13.79
CA TYR A 410 4.33 2.81 -13.71
C TYR A 410 4.34 2.12 -15.07
N ILE A 411 3.87 2.77 -16.14
CA ILE A 411 4.08 2.25 -17.50
C ILE A 411 5.58 2.11 -17.77
N PHE A 412 6.36 3.16 -17.51
CA PHE A 412 7.82 3.10 -17.68
C PHE A 412 8.46 1.96 -16.86
N MET A 413 8.12 1.85 -15.58
CA MET A 413 8.66 0.78 -14.73
C MET A 413 8.24 -0.62 -15.20
N SER A 414 7.02 -0.79 -15.72
CA SER A 414 6.54 -2.08 -16.22
C SER A 414 7.13 -2.47 -17.58
N TYR A 415 7.57 -1.51 -18.39
CA TYR A 415 8.27 -1.77 -19.66
C TYR A 415 9.76 -2.06 -19.45
N VAL A 416 10.42 -1.24 -18.63
CA VAL A 416 11.89 -1.30 -18.45
C VAL A 416 12.30 -2.30 -17.37
N LEU A 417 11.41 -2.56 -16.40
CA LEU A 417 11.66 -3.40 -15.22
C LEU A 417 13.02 -3.09 -14.57
N PRO A 418 13.27 -1.84 -14.14
CA PRO A 418 14.58 -1.41 -13.66
C PRO A 418 15.05 -2.22 -12.45
N ASP A 419 16.29 -2.70 -12.53
CA ASP A 419 17.01 -3.45 -11.49
C ASP A 419 17.83 -2.53 -10.57
N ASN A 420 18.09 -1.30 -11.02
CA ASN A 420 18.79 -0.30 -10.22
C ASN A 420 17.83 0.41 -9.26
N LEU A 421 18.04 0.21 -7.95
CA LEU A 421 17.26 0.85 -6.88
C LEU A 421 17.24 2.38 -6.96
N ILE A 422 18.27 3.02 -7.52
CA ILE A 422 18.29 4.48 -7.70
C ILE A 422 17.21 4.91 -8.69
N VAL A 423 17.06 4.17 -9.79
CA VAL A 423 16.03 4.45 -10.82
C VAL A 423 14.65 4.21 -10.23
N VAL A 424 14.45 3.10 -9.52
CA VAL A 424 13.18 2.79 -8.84
C VAL A 424 12.81 3.87 -7.83
N ASN A 425 13.75 4.29 -6.98
CA ASN A 425 13.53 5.35 -5.99
C ASN A 425 13.24 6.70 -6.65
N ALA A 426 13.90 7.03 -7.77
CA ALA A 426 13.62 8.25 -8.52
C ALA A 426 12.20 8.23 -9.12
N CYS A 427 11.76 7.09 -9.67
CA CYS A 427 10.40 6.88 -10.14
C CYS A 427 9.38 7.08 -9.01
N ILE A 428 9.58 6.45 -7.86
CA ILE A 428 8.70 6.57 -6.69
C ILE A 428 8.69 8.02 -6.16
N ALA A 429 9.81 8.74 -6.22
CA ALA A 429 9.86 10.15 -5.88
C ALA A 429 8.97 10.99 -6.82
N ILE A 430 9.07 10.79 -8.13
CA ILE A 430 8.27 11.51 -9.14
C ILE A 430 6.78 11.19 -8.95
N GLU A 431 6.45 9.91 -8.75
CA GLU A 431 5.09 9.45 -8.46
C GLU A 431 4.50 10.18 -7.25
N GLN A 432 5.18 10.11 -6.11
CA GLN A 432 4.68 10.67 -4.85
C GLN A 432 4.65 12.20 -4.85
N PHE A 433 5.61 12.84 -5.53
CA PHE A 433 5.55 14.28 -5.80
C PHE A 433 4.31 14.65 -6.60
N GLY A 434 4.07 13.94 -7.71
CA GLY A 434 2.93 14.17 -8.60
C GLY A 434 1.60 14.01 -7.87
N TYR A 435 1.50 12.95 -7.07
CA TYR A 435 0.36 12.69 -6.20
C TYR A 435 0.18 13.79 -5.14
N GLY A 436 1.22 14.20 -4.43
CA GLY A 436 1.12 15.24 -3.39
C GLY A 436 0.68 16.60 -3.94
N PHE A 437 1.24 17.01 -5.08
CA PHE A 437 0.87 18.25 -5.74
C PHE A 437 -0.57 18.20 -6.25
N GLY A 438 -0.97 17.11 -6.91
CA GLY A 438 -2.33 16.94 -7.44
C GLY A 438 -3.39 16.81 -6.35
N PHE A 439 -3.11 16.04 -5.29
CA PHE A 439 -4.00 15.85 -4.15
C PHE A 439 -4.31 17.17 -3.42
N THR A 440 -3.38 18.13 -3.45
CA THR A 440 -3.63 19.47 -2.89
C THR A 440 -4.78 20.18 -3.61
N GLY A 441 -4.88 20.04 -4.93
CA GLY A 441 -6.00 20.60 -5.70
C GLY A 441 -7.34 20.01 -5.31
N TYR A 442 -7.37 18.68 -5.13
CA TYR A 442 -8.55 17.97 -4.64
C TYR A 442 -8.98 18.46 -3.25
N MET A 443 -8.03 18.55 -2.32
CA MET A 443 -8.30 18.99 -0.95
C MET A 443 -8.82 20.44 -0.90
N LEU A 444 -8.23 21.35 -1.69
CA LEU A 444 -8.68 22.74 -1.76
C LEU A 444 -10.09 22.85 -2.36
N TYR A 445 -10.42 22.05 -3.38
CA TYR A 445 -11.77 22.01 -3.94
C TYR A 445 -12.79 21.45 -2.94
N MET A 446 -12.42 20.44 -2.17
CA MET A 446 -13.25 19.91 -1.09
C MET A 446 -13.52 20.98 -0.01
N LEU A 447 -12.50 21.74 0.37
CA LEU A 447 -12.63 22.86 1.31
C LEU A 447 -13.52 23.98 0.75
N TYR A 448 -13.42 24.28 -0.55
CA TYR A 448 -14.28 25.24 -1.24
C TYR A 448 -15.76 24.85 -1.12
N ILE A 449 -16.11 23.60 -1.49
CA ILE A 449 -17.49 23.11 -1.39
C ILE A 449 -17.97 23.14 0.05
N ALA A 450 -17.16 22.64 0.99
CA ALA A 450 -17.52 22.62 2.41
C ALA A 450 -17.73 24.04 2.98
N GLY A 451 -16.91 25.00 2.55
CA GLY A 451 -16.95 26.39 3.00
C GLY A 451 -18.19 27.17 2.57
N GLN A 452 -18.88 26.75 1.50
CA GLN A 452 -20.08 27.40 0.96
C GLN A 452 -21.39 27.05 1.70
N GLY A 453 -21.33 26.42 2.87
CA GLY A 453 -22.50 26.08 3.67
C GLY A 453 -22.43 26.57 5.12
N GLU A 454 -23.58 26.61 5.78
CA GLU A 454 -23.68 26.95 7.20
C GLU A 454 -22.93 25.93 8.08
N TYR A 455 -23.00 24.64 7.73
CA TYR A 455 -22.40 23.54 8.49
C TYR A 455 -21.06 23.04 7.90
N LYS A 456 -20.03 23.89 7.93
CA LYS A 456 -18.72 23.62 7.29
C LYS A 456 -18.10 22.26 7.68
N THR A 457 -18.07 21.93 8.97
CA THR A 457 -17.45 20.69 9.47
C THR A 457 -18.20 19.45 9.01
N ALA A 458 -19.53 19.46 9.06
CA ALA A 458 -20.36 18.35 8.60
C ALA A 458 -20.29 18.17 7.08
N HIS A 459 -20.30 19.29 6.32
CA HIS A 459 -20.16 19.26 4.87
C HIS A 459 -18.78 18.75 4.43
N PHE A 460 -17.73 19.08 5.18
CA PHE A 460 -16.40 18.51 4.96
C PHE A 460 -16.37 17.00 5.21
N ALA A 461 -16.99 16.53 6.30
CA ALA A 461 -17.10 15.10 6.59
C ALA A 461 -17.84 14.34 5.48
N ILE A 462 -18.96 14.87 4.97
CA ILE A 462 -19.69 14.28 3.83
C ILE A 462 -18.81 14.21 2.58
N ALA A 463 -18.07 15.28 2.27
CA ALA A 463 -17.17 15.29 1.12
C ALA A 463 -16.02 14.27 1.25
N THR A 464 -15.47 14.08 2.45
CA THR A 464 -14.49 13.01 2.70
C THR A 464 -15.08 11.60 2.56
N GLY A 465 -16.37 11.43 2.86
CA GLY A 465 -17.08 10.18 2.61
C GLY A 465 -17.18 9.86 1.12
N PHE A 466 -17.51 10.86 0.29
CA PHE A 466 -17.49 10.72 -1.17
C PHE A 466 -16.09 10.46 -1.72
N MET A 467 -15.05 11.10 -1.16
CA MET A 467 -13.66 10.79 -1.50
C MET A 467 -13.33 9.31 -1.24
N ALA A 468 -13.66 8.82 -0.04
CA ALA A 468 -13.42 7.42 0.32
C ALA A 468 -14.17 6.47 -0.62
N LEU A 469 -15.40 6.82 -1.03
CA LEU A 469 -16.20 6.04 -1.97
C LEU A 469 -15.56 6.00 -3.37
N GLY A 470 -15.07 7.15 -3.86
CA GLY A 470 -14.36 7.28 -5.13
C GLY A 470 -13.03 6.52 -5.17
N MET A 471 -12.43 6.25 -4.01
CA MET A 471 -11.26 5.38 -3.89
C MET A 471 -11.65 3.90 -3.78
N MET A 472 -12.72 3.61 -3.03
CA MET A 472 -13.15 2.26 -2.70
C MET A 472 -13.58 1.48 -3.94
N ILE A 473 -14.54 2.01 -4.71
CA ILE A 473 -15.15 1.26 -5.82
C ILE A 473 -14.12 0.90 -6.91
N PRO A 474 -13.33 1.85 -7.44
CA PRO A 474 -12.36 1.50 -8.48
C PRO A 474 -11.22 0.64 -7.90
N GLY A 475 -10.84 0.89 -6.64
CA GLY A 475 -9.87 0.05 -5.93
C GLY A 475 -10.31 -1.42 -5.84
N MET A 476 -11.60 -1.69 -5.60
CA MET A 476 -12.12 -3.07 -5.50
C MET A 476 -11.95 -3.89 -6.79
N ILE A 477 -12.16 -3.26 -7.94
CA ILE A 477 -12.11 -3.93 -9.25
C ILE A 477 -10.69 -4.02 -9.82
N SER A 478 -9.78 -3.14 -9.36
CA SER A 478 -8.43 -2.99 -9.93
C SER A 478 -7.64 -4.31 -9.98
N GLY A 479 -7.70 -5.12 -8.92
CA GLY A 479 -6.96 -6.39 -8.85
C GLY A 479 -7.47 -7.44 -9.84
N ALA A 480 -8.79 -7.54 -10.02
CA ALA A 480 -9.37 -8.47 -11.00
C ALA A 480 -9.02 -8.08 -12.44
N ILE A 481 -9.03 -6.77 -12.73
CA ILE A 481 -8.60 -6.25 -14.04
C ILE A 481 -7.10 -6.50 -14.26
N GLN A 482 -6.28 -6.31 -13.21
CA GLN A 482 -4.85 -6.58 -13.29
C GLN A 482 -4.54 -8.06 -13.54
N GLU A 483 -5.22 -8.98 -12.85
CA GLU A 483 -5.04 -10.42 -13.07
C GLU A 483 -5.46 -10.83 -14.49
N PHE A 484 -6.50 -10.21 -15.04
CA PHE A 484 -6.96 -10.50 -16.41
C PHE A 484 -6.03 -9.94 -17.50
N LEU A 485 -5.47 -8.73 -17.30
CA LEU A 485 -4.67 -8.04 -18.32
C LEU A 485 -3.15 -8.23 -18.16
N GLY A 486 -2.69 -8.65 -16.98
CA GLY A 486 -1.30 -8.56 -16.56
C GLY A 486 -0.89 -7.11 -16.21
N TYR A 487 0.24 -6.93 -15.51
CA TYR A 487 0.68 -5.61 -15.04
C TYR A 487 0.87 -4.59 -16.16
N HIS A 488 1.50 -5.00 -17.25
CA HIS A 488 1.81 -4.14 -18.37
C HIS A 488 0.58 -3.47 -19.00
N HIS A 489 -0.40 -4.27 -19.43
CA HIS A 489 -1.63 -3.77 -20.01
C HIS A 489 -2.53 -3.11 -18.97
N PHE A 490 -2.47 -3.53 -17.69
CA PHE A 490 -3.17 -2.86 -16.61
C PHE A 490 -2.75 -1.39 -16.47
N PHE A 491 -1.45 -1.09 -16.48
CA PHE A 491 -1.01 0.32 -16.35
C PHE A 491 -1.40 1.17 -17.57
N ILE A 492 -1.46 0.59 -18.76
CA ILE A 492 -2.00 1.24 -19.96
C ILE A 492 -3.51 1.51 -19.79
N TYR A 493 -4.26 0.52 -19.30
CA TYR A 493 -5.68 0.66 -18.99
C TYR A 493 -5.93 1.79 -17.97
N VAL A 494 -5.10 1.91 -16.94
CA VAL A 494 -5.21 2.98 -15.95
C VAL A 494 -5.03 4.37 -16.59
N ILE A 495 -4.22 4.51 -17.64
CA ILE A 495 -4.14 5.77 -18.40
C ILE A 495 -5.46 6.09 -19.12
N ILE A 496 -6.15 5.10 -19.67
CA ILE A 496 -7.48 5.31 -20.27
C ILE A 496 -8.47 5.77 -19.19
N CYS A 497 -8.35 5.23 -17.98
CA CYS A 497 -9.13 5.66 -16.81
C CYS A 497 -8.82 7.09 -16.33
N THR A 498 -7.88 7.82 -16.93
CA THR A 498 -7.68 9.25 -16.63
C THR A 498 -8.73 10.14 -17.31
N ILE A 499 -9.38 9.67 -18.38
CA ILE A 499 -10.37 10.45 -19.14
C ILE A 499 -11.52 10.95 -18.23
N PRO A 500 -12.14 10.11 -17.37
CA PRO A 500 -13.16 10.58 -16.44
C PRO A 500 -12.65 11.62 -15.42
N SER A 501 -11.38 11.53 -15.00
CA SER A 501 -10.75 12.48 -14.06
C SER A 501 -10.66 13.88 -14.67
N PHE A 502 -10.23 13.98 -15.92
CA PHE A 502 -10.18 15.27 -16.64
C PHE A 502 -11.58 15.77 -17.03
N ALA A 503 -12.48 14.87 -17.45
CA ALA A 503 -13.85 15.24 -17.79
C ALA A 503 -14.57 15.91 -16.61
N ALA A 504 -14.31 15.45 -15.39
CA ALA A 504 -14.90 16.05 -14.19
C ALA A 504 -14.52 17.53 -14.00
N LEU A 505 -13.37 17.98 -14.51
CA LEU A 505 -12.91 19.38 -14.41
C LEU A 505 -13.68 20.35 -15.30
N TRP A 506 -14.30 19.89 -16.38
CA TRP A 506 -15.09 20.77 -17.24
C TRP A 506 -16.40 21.23 -16.61
N PHE A 507 -16.93 20.46 -15.67
CA PHE A 507 -18.23 20.73 -15.06
C PHE A 507 -18.14 21.55 -13.76
N ILE A 508 -16.94 21.67 -13.17
CA ILE A 508 -16.77 22.39 -11.89
C ILE A 508 -16.72 23.91 -12.08
N LYS A 509 -17.45 24.61 -11.22
CA LYS A 509 -17.45 26.08 -11.16
C LYS A 509 -16.68 26.54 -9.93
N ILE A 510 -15.44 26.98 -10.15
CA ILE A 510 -14.58 27.53 -9.09
C ILE A 510 -14.56 29.05 -9.19
N ASP A 511 -14.76 29.73 -8.06
CA ASP A 511 -14.52 31.16 -7.92
C ASP A 511 -13.03 31.47 -8.20
N PRO A 512 -12.69 32.34 -9.18
CA PRO A 512 -11.32 32.75 -9.46
C PRO A 512 -10.54 33.29 -8.25
N GLY A 513 -11.21 33.89 -7.26
CA GLY A 513 -10.60 34.42 -6.05
C GLY A 513 -10.29 33.38 -4.98
N PHE A 514 -10.86 32.16 -5.10
CA PHE A 514 -10.67 31.14 -4.08
C PHE A 514 -9.24 30.60 -4.07
N GLY A 515 -8.65 30.60 -2.87
CA GLY A 515 -7.26 30.21 -2.64
C GLY A 515 -6.27 31.36 -2.71
N VAL A 516 -6.58 32.51 -3.36
CA VAL A 516 -5.63 33.62 -3.46
C VAL A 516 -5.41 34.28 -2.10
N LYS A 517 -4.15 34.41 -1.67
CA LYS A 517 -3.78 35.17 -0.48
C LYS A 517 -4.07 36.66 -0.71
N LYS A 518 -5.10 37.19 -0.05
CA LYS A 518 -5.40 38.63 -0.05
C LYS A 518 -4.18 39.42 0.46
N SER A 519 -3.78 40.49 -0.23
CA SER A 519 -2.66 41.34 0.21
C SER A 519 -3.00 42.03 1.53
N LYS A 520 -1.99 42.43 2.31
CA LYS A 520 -2.18 43.11 3.61
C LYS A 520 -3.03 44.40 3.51
N GLU A 521 -3.07 45.04 2.34
CA GLU A 521 -3.88 46.25 2.09
C GLU A 521 -5.39 45.98 1.91
N GLN A 522 -5.81 44.73 1.68
CA GLN A 522 -7.22 44.35 1.57
C GLN A 522 -7.81 43.81 2.88
N ARG A 523 -7.01 43.79 3.96
CA ARG A 523 -7.39 43.31 5.30
C ARG A 523 -7.55 44.42 6.33
N ALA A 524 -7.10 45.64 6.00
CA ALA A 524 -7.41 46.87 6.71
C ALA A 524 -8.58 47.55 5.99
#